data_AF-A0A0L1JJ89-F1
#
_entry.id   AF-A0A0L1JJ89-F1
#
_cell.length_a   1.000
_cell.length_b   1.000
_cell.length_c   1.000
_cell.angle_alpha   90.00
_cell.angle_beta   90.00
_cell.angle_gamma   90.00
#
_symmetry.space_group_name_H-M   'P 1'
#
loop_
_entity.id
_entity.type
_entity.pdbx_description
1 polymer ?
#
loop_
_entity_poly.entity_id
_entity_poly.type
_entity_poly.pdbx_seq_one_letter_code
_entity_poly.pdbx_strand_id
1 'polypeptide(L)'
;MIDGQQRFATFLLFVAALRQHCLLAATAFEADDLERASALSTMAETLLFRFVMSKDLNFMQTTDVYPLTLNETDDTVFKALLRGEAIEATAQSHKLLQAAYNTCFSMLQERRDATGSTEREFNALNQFYASALEDWEVVHIEANAPEHASLIFRVLNNRGLPVSDCDLLRATTMERAEQRLETAERDELAAAWKEIASLSEDPDAYLKLAYQARTGKRFNAARTSTEFEAMHFEELTSGELLGAEAARSLLQSVQSLKADMLMMKAL
;
A
#
# COMPACT_ATOMS: atom_id res chain seq x y z
N MET A 1 4.90 -3.37 -3.10
CA MET A 1 3.91 -2.89 -2.12
C MET A 1 2.85 -3.96 -2.02
N ILE A 2 2.46 -4.37 -0.82
CA ILE A 2 1.51 -5.49 -0.63
C ILE A 2 0.09 -4.95 -0.90
N ASP A 3 -0.68 -5.60 -1.79
CA ASP A 3 -2.02 -5.16 -2.23
C ASP A 3 -2.98 -4.84 -1.06
N GLY A 4 -2.91 -5.62 0.03
CA GLY A 4 -3.70 -5.34 1.24
C GLY A 4 -3.45 -3.95 1.84
N GLN A 5 -2.19 -3.48 1.82
CA GLN A 5 -1.83 -2.15 2.29
C GLN A 5 -2.40 -1.05 1.37
N GLN A 6 -2.43 -1.26 0.06
CA GLN A 6 -3.00 -0.30 -0.90
C GLN A 6 -4.51 -0.16 -0.74
N ARG A 7 -5.23 -1.28 -0.60
CA ARG A 7 -6.68 -1.28 -0.38
C ARG A 7 -7.03 -0.59 0.94
N PHE A 8 -6.31 -0.91 2.01
CA PHE A 8 -6.53 -0.30 3.30
C PHE A 8 -6.18 1.20 3.29
N ALA A 9 -5.08 1.60 2.68
CA ALA A 9 -4.72 3.01 2.51
C ALA A 9 -5.81 3.79 1.74
N THR A 10 -6.32 3.22 0.65
CA THR A 10 -7.38 3.85 -0.15
C THR A 10 -8.68 3.99 0.64
N PHE A 11 -9.04 2.98 1.44
CA PHE A 11 -10.19 3.06 2.35
C PHE A 11 -10.02 4.17 3.39
N LEU A 12 -8.84 4.31 4.00
CA LEU A 12 -8.58 5.40 4.94
C LEU A 12 -8.65 6.78 4.27
N LEU A 13 -8.19 6.92 3.02
CA LEU A 13 -8.37 8.16 2.24
C LEU A 13 -9.85 8.46 1.96
N PHE A 14 -10.64 7.45 1.66
CA PHE A 14 -12.10 7.59 1.52
C PHE A 14 -12.75 8.09 2.83
N VAL A 15 -12.39 7.51 3.98
CA VAL A 15 -12.89 7.94 5.29
C VAL A 15 -12.46 9.38 5.59
N ALA A 16 -11.22 9.76 5.27
CA ALA A 16 -10.76 11.14 5.43
C ALA A 16 -11.52 12.13 4.55
N ALA A 17 -11.83 11.77 3.30
CA ALA A 17 -12.66 12.57 2.41
C ALA A 17 -14.10 12.71 2.93
N LEU A 18 -14.71 11.62 3.43
CA LEU A 18 -16.05 11.66 4.05
C LEU A 18 -16.07 12.57 5.27
N ARG A 19 -15.06 12.46 6.15
CA ARG A 19 -14.90 13.36 7.29
C ARG A 19 -14.86 14.83 6.84
N GLN A 20 -14.09 15.14 5.79
CA GLN A 20 -14.01 16.51 5.28
C GLN A 20 -15.35 17.01 4.75
N HIS A 21 -16.13 16.18 4.06
CA HIS A 21 -17.48 16.54 3.64
C HIS A 21 -18.42 16.79 4.83
N CYS A 22 -18.34 15.97 5.90
CA CYS A 22 -19.11 16.21 7.12
C CYS A 22 -18.76 17.56 7.76
N LEU A 23 -17.47 17.92 7.84
CA LEU A 23 -17.04 19.22 8.38
C LEU A 23 -17.53 20.39 7.53
N LEU A 24 -17.37 20.32 6.20
CA LEU A 24 -17.82 21.35 5.28
C LEU A 24 -19.34 21.54 5.35
N ALA A 25 -20.09 20.44 5.39
CA ALA A 25 -21.54 20.48 5.55
C ALA A 25 -21.91 21.06 6.92
N ALA A 26 -21.27 20.62 8.01
CA ALA A 26 -21.54 21.13 9.36
C ALA A 26 -21.46 22.67 9.40
N THR A 27 -20.37 23.25 8.88
CA THR A 27 -20.21 24.72 8.79
C THR A 27 -21.30 25.37 7.95
N ALA A 28 -21.75 24.75 6.86
CA ALA A 28 -22.85 25.27 6.04
C ALA A 28 -24.20 25.24 6.77
N PHE A 29 -24.43 24.24 7.64
CA PHE A 29 -25.66 24.08 8.42
C PHE A 29 -25.71 24.92 9.69
N GLU A 30 -24.58 25.44 10.20
CA GLU A 30 -24.51 26.16 11.49
C GLU A 30 -25.54 27.30 11.64
N ALA A 31 -25.85 28.00 10.53
CA ALA A 31 -26.78 29.13 10.55
C ALA A 31 -28.26 28.71 10.46
N ASP A 32 -28.57 27.58 9.81
CA ASP A 32 -29.94 27.18 9.45
C ASP A 32 -30.46 26.02 10.30
N ASP A 33 -29.59 25.09 10.71
CA ASP A 33 -29.95 23.89 11.47
C ASP A 33 -28.78 23.41 12.35
N LEU A 34 -28.77 23.92 13.59
CA LEU A 34 -27.74 23.62 14.59
C LEU A 34 -27.70 22.12 14.95
N GLU A 35 -28.84 21.43 14.94
CA GLU A 35 -28.91 20.01 15.29
C GLU A 35 -28.19 19.17 14.23
N ARG A 36 -28.45 19.43 12.95
CA ARG A 36 -27.74 18.77 11.83
C ARG A 36 -26.26 19.12 11.81
N ALA A 37 -25.92 20.39 12.04
CA ALA A 37 -24.51 20.82 12.13
C ALA A 37 -23.75 20.08 13.24
N SER A 38 -24.36 19.95 14.42
CA SER A 38 -23.80 19.21 15.55
C SER A 38 -23.65 17.72 15.21
N ALA A 39 -24.66 17.10 14.61
CA ALA A 39 -24.62 15.69 14.22
C ALA A 39 -23.47 15.40 13.22
N LEU A 40 -23.33 16.23 12.19
CA LEU A 40 -22.24 16.12 11.20
C LEU A 40 -20.86 16.31 11.85
N SER A 41 -20.73 17.21 12.81
CA SER A 41 -19.50 17.42 13.57
C SER A 41 -19.14 16.18 14.39
N THR A 42 -20.11 15.59 15.09
CA THR A 42 -19.92 14.33 15.83
C THR A 42 -19.57 13.16 14.91
N MET A 43 -20.17 13.07 13.73
CA MET A 43 -19.80 12.07 12.71
C MET A 43 -18.35 12.24 12.27
N ALA A 44 -17.92 13.48 11.98
CA ALA A 44 -16.55 13.79 11.58
C ALA A 44 -15.52 13.42 12.66
N GLU A 45 -15.82 13.69 13.93
CA GLU A 45 -14.99 13.27 15.06
C GLU A 45 -14.94 11.75 15.19
N THR A 46 -16.08 11.07 15.05
CA THR A 46 -16.14 9.62 15.13
C THR A 46 -15.32 8.96 14.03
N LEU A 47 -15.41 9.46 12.80
CA LEU A 47 -14.59 8.98 11.67
C LEU A 47 -13.08 9.17 11.94
N LEU A 48 -12.70 10.30 12.55
CA LEU A 48 -11.31 10.56 12.93
C LEU A 48 -10.82 9.52 13.95
N PHE A 49 -11.53 9.36 15.07
CA PHE A 49 -11.06 8.53 16.18
C PHE A 49 -11.19 7.02 15.93
N ARG A 50 -12.18 6.58 15.15
CA ARG A 50 -12.40 5.16 14.85
C ARG A 50 -11.46 4.64 13.77
N PHE A 51 -11.12 5.46 12.77
CA PHE A 51 -10.45 4.97 11.55
C PHE A 51 -9.14 5.67 11.22
N VAL A 52 -8.98 6.95 11.55
CA VAL A 52 -7.82 7.72 11.10
C VAL A 52 -6.72 7.72 12.15
N MET A 53 -7.07 8.10 13.38
CA MET A 53 -6.09 8.36 14.42
C MET A 53 -6.71 8.24 15.80
N SER A 54 -6.07 7.44 16.66
CA SER A 54 -6.32 7.44 18.10
C SER A 54 -5.19 8.16 18.82
N LYS A 55 -5.43 8.52 20.08
CA LYS A 55 -4.42 9.13 20.94
C LYS A 55 -4.04 8.14 22.02
N ASP A 56 -2.74 7.90 22.17
CA ASP A 56 -2.19 7.08 23.24
C ASP A 56 -1.36 7.95 24.20
N LEU A 57 -1.36 7.59 25.48
CA LEU A 57 -0.64 8.32 26.52
C LEU A 57 0.58 7.52 26.97
N ASN A 58 1.74 7.89 26.45
CA ASN A 58 3.01 7.29 26.85
C ASN A 58 3.85 8.32 27.62
N PHE A 59 4.19 7.99 28.87
CA PHE A 59 5.04 8.83 29.73
C PHE A 59 4.61 10.31 29.82
N MET A 60 3.32 10.58 30.02
CA MET A 60 2.70 11.92 30.06
C MET A 60 2.75 12.70 28.74
N GLN A 61 3.14 12.07 27.63
CA GLN A 61 3.05 12.64 26.29
C GLN A 61 1.93 11.94 25.51
N THR A 62 1.05 12.75 24.91
CA THR A 62 0.03 12.24 24.00
C THR A 62 0.65 12.01 22.64
N THR A 63 0.57 10.78 22.14
CA THR A 63 1.11 10.40 20.83
C THR A 63 -0.04 9.97 19.94
N ASP A 64 -0.01 10.45 18.70
CA ASP A 64 -0.98 10.07 17.68
C ASP A 64 -0.64 8.67 17.13
N VAL A 65 -1.60 7.76 17.20
CA VAL A 65 -1.48 6.37 16.72
C VAL A 65 -2.36 6.20 15.50
N TYR A 66 -1.77 5.75 14.40
CA TYR A 66 -2.44 5.54 13.12
C TYR A 66 -2.61 4.04 12.86
N PRO A 67 -3.76 3.58 12.32
CA PRO A 67 -3.97 2.17 12.00
C PRO A 67 -3.06 1.64 10.89
N LEU A 68 -2.51 2.54 10.07
CA LEU A 68 -1.58 2.20 8.99
C LEU A 68 -0.42 3.20 8.95
N THR A 69 0.79 2.65 8.87
CA THR A 69 2.02 3.40 8.61
C THR A 69 2.57 2.97 7.26
N LEU A 70 2.84 3.92 6.37
CA LEU A 70 3.47 3.65 5.07
C LEU A 70 5.00 3.66 5.19
N ASN A 71 5.70 3.58 4.06
CA ASN A 71 7.15 3.79 4.05
C ASN A 71 7.50 5.22 4.48
N GLU A 72 8.74 5.44 4.91
CA GLU A 72 9.20 6.75 5.44
C GLU A 72 8.97 7.92 4.46
N THR A 73 9.01 7.67 3.16
CA THR A 73 8.82 8.70 2.13
C THR A 73 7.35 9.15 2.07
N ASP A 74 6.43 8.19 2.03
CA ASP A 74 5.01 8.43 1.77
C ASP A 74 4.19 8.69 3.04
N ASP A 75 4.63 8.19 4.19
CA ASP A 75 3.86 8.18 5.44
C ASP A 75 3.50 9.59 5.93
N THR A 76 4.43 10.54 5.81
CA THR A 76 4.19 11.93 6.22
C THR A 76 3.08 12.57 5.38
N VAL A 77 3.13 12.38 4.06
CA VAL A 77 2.12 12.90 3.12
C VAL A 77 0.78 12.21 3.31
N PHE A 78 0.79 10.89 3.50
CA PHE A 78 -0.41 10.11 3.76
C PHE A 78 -1.12 10.58 5.03
N LYS A 79 -0.40 10.71 6.15
CA LYS A 79 -0.98 11.17 7.42
C LYS A 79 -1.48 12.62 7.33
N ALA A 80 -0.81 13.50 6.58
CA ALA A 80 -1.29 14.86 6.33
C ALA A 80 -2.62 14.84 5.54
N LEU A 81 -2.74 14.02 4.49
CA LEU A 81 -4.01 13.83 3.77
C LEU A 81 -5.12 13.33 4.68
N LEU A 82 -4.83 12.36 5.57
CA LEU A 82 -5.83 11.84 6.52
C LEU A 82 -6.34 12.91 7.50
N ARG A 83 -5.48 13.87 7.89
CA ARG A 83 -5.88 15.00 8.75
C ARG A 83 -6.60 16.11 8.00
N GLY A 84 -6.56 16.11 6.66
CA GLY A 84 -7.08 17.19 5.81
C GLY A 84 -6.13 18.38 5.71
N GLU A 85 -4.83 18.16 5.90
CA GLU A 85 -3.79 19.19 5.81
C GLU A 85 -3.31 19.38 4.36
N ALA A 86 -2.78 20.56 4.07
CA ALA A 86 -2.12 20.81 2.79
C ALA A 86 -0.84 19.98 2.67
N ILE A 87 -0.60 19.42 1.48
CA ILE A 87 0.58 18.60 1.19
C ILE A 87 1.41 19.21 0.07
N GLU A 88 2.73 18.98 0.14
CA GLU A 88 3.64 19.22 -0.98
C GLU A 88 3.99 17.90 -1.66
N ALA A 89 3.43 17.67 -2.85
CA ALA A 89 3.63 16.45 -3.62
C ALA A 89 4.97 16.49 -4.38
N THR A 90 6.06 16.12 -3.70
CA THR A 90 7.41 16.06 -4.26
C THR A 90 7.68 14.80 -5.09
N ALA A 91 7.23 13.62 -4.63
CA ALA A 91 7.42 12.34 -5.31
C ALA A 91 6.20 11.92 -6.16
N GLN A 92 6.42 10.98 -7.09
CA GLN A 92 5.32 10.43 -7.90
C GLN A 92 4.29 9.69 -7.04
N SER A 93 4.73 8.98 -5.99
CA SER A 93 3.85 8.32 -5.02
C SER A 93 2.96 9.31 -4.27
N HIS A 94 3.48 10.49 -3.91
CA HIS A 94 2.70 11.56 -3.28
C HIS A 94 1.58 12.04 -4.20
N LYS A 95 1.87 12.20 -5.49
CA LYS A 95 0.86 12.58 -6.50
C LYS A 95 -0.22 11.51 -6.65
N LEU A 96 0.16 10.23 -6.59
CA LEU A 96 -0.81 9.13 -6.63
C LEU A 96 -1.71 9.10 -5.40
N LEU A 97 -1.17 9.30 -4.20
CA LEU A 97 -1.94 9.42 -2.96
C LEU A 97 -2.92 10.60 -3.03
N GLN A 98 -2.44 11.77 -3.50
CA GLN A 98 -3.28 12.95 -3.67
C GLN A 98 -4.38 12.71 -4.71
N ALA A 99 -4.06 12.07 -5.84
CA ALA A 99 -5.04 11.74 -6.86
C ALA A 99 -6.11 10.78 -6.33
N ALA A 100 -5.73 9.77 -5.53
CA ALA A 100 -6.66 8.85 -4.89
C ALA A 100 -7.58 9.57 -3.90
N TYR A 101 -7.04 10.45 -3.05
CA TYR A 101 -7.83 11.28 -2.15
C TYR A 101 -8.82 12.16 -2.93
N ASN A 102 -8.34 12.89 -3.95
CA ASN A 102 -9.17 13.76 -4.77
C ASN A 102 -10.28 12.97 -5.48
N THR A 103 -9.99 11.75 -5.94
CA THR A 103 -10.99 10.87 -6.57
C THR A 103 -12.09 10.50 -5.57
N CYS A 104 -11.72 10.13 -4.34
CA CYS A 104 -12.69 9.83 -3.28
C CYS A 104 -13.53 11.06 -2.92
N PHE A 105 -12.88 12.22 -2.79
CA PHE A 105 -13.54 13.49 -2.49
C PHE A 105 -14.53 13.87 -3.59
N SER A 106 -14.12 13.87 -4.86
CA SER A 106 -15.01 14.18 -5.98
C SER A 106 -16.17 13.20 -6.09
N MET A 107 -15.95 11.91 -5.87
CA MET A 107 -17.03 10.91 -5.86
C MET A 107 -18.09 11.22 -4.79
N LEU A 108 -17.66 11.54 -3.57
CA LEU A 108 -18.57 11.91 -2.48
C LEU A 108 -19.28 13.24 -2.77
N GLN A 109 -18.55 14.23 -3.31
CA GLN A 109 -19.09 15.51 -3.73
C GLN A 109 -20.19 15.35 -4.79
N GLU A 110 -19.95 14.59 -5.85
CA GLU A 110 -20.94 14.34 -6.92
C GLU A 110 -22.23 13.72 -6.36
N ARG A 111 -22.09 12.73 -5.46
CA ARG A 111 -23.23 12.06 -4.83
C ARG A 111 -24.04 12.99 -3.93
N ARG A 112 -23.34 13.86 -3.20
CA ARG A 112 -23.93 14.84 -2.32
C ARG A 112 -24.63 15.95 -3.10
N ASP A 113 -23.97 16.51 -4.10
CA ASP A 113 -24.48 17.63 -4.90
C ASP A 113 -25.68 17.20 -5.78
N ALA A 114 -25.76 15.92 -6.16
CA ALA A 114 -26.91 15.35 -6.89
C ALA A 114 -28.22 15.28 -6.08
N THR A 115 -28.19 15.54 -4.77
CA THR A 115 -29.37 15.39 -3.90
C THR A 115 -30.41 16.50 -4.07
N GLY A 116 -29.97 17.71 -4.41
CA GLY A 116 -30.81 18.88 -4.68
C GLY A 116 -31.53 19.48 -3.46
N SER A 117 -31.28 18.98 -2.24
CA SER A 117 -31.77 19.59 -0.99
C SER A 117 -30.84 19.29 0.18
N THR A 118 -30.79 20.22 1.14
CA THR A 118 -29.95 20.11 2.33
C THR A 118 -30.29 18.90 3.20
N GLU A 119 -31.57 18.57 3.36
CA GLU A 119 -32.00 17.36 4.06
C GLU A 119 -31.47 16.07 3.39
N ARG A 120 -31.49 16.02 2.05
CA ARG A 120 -31.01 14.86 1.32
C ARG A 120 -29.49 14.78 1.31
N GLU A 121 -28.78 15.91 1.33
CA GLU A 121 -27.33 15.96 1.54
C GLU A 121 -26.96 15.33 2.89
N PHE A 122 -27.64 15.72 3.97
CA PHE A 122 -27.43 15.11 5.28
C PHE A 122 -27.68 13.60 5.25
N ASN A 123 -28.80 13.16 4.67
CA ASN A 123 -29.13 11.74 4.59
C ASN A 123 -28.11 10.94 3.77
N ALA A 124 -27.57 11.51 2.70
CA ALA A 124 -26.53 10.87 1.88
C ALA A 124 -25.23 10.69 2.68
N LEU A 125 -24.77 11.73 3.40
CA LEU A 125 -23.59 11.64 4.26
C LEU A 125 -23.80 10.64 5.41
N ASN A 126 -24.99 10.63 6.01
CA ASN A 126 -25.35 9.67 7.05
C ASN A 126 -25.33 8.23 6.53
N GLN A 127 -25.78 7.99 5.30
CA GLN A 127 -25.71 6.66 4.70
C GLN A 127 -24.26 6.19 4.50
N PHE A 128 -23.38 7.04 3.97
CA PHE A 128 -21.96 6.70 3.84
C PHE A 128 -21.31 6.44 5.21
N TYR A 129 -21.64 7.24 6.21
CA TYR A 129 -21.16 7.08 7.58
C TYR A 129 -21.62 5.76 8.20
N ALA A 130 -22.91 5.43 8.09
CA ALA A 130 -23.46 4.17 8.62
C ALA A 130 -22.81 2.96 7.93
N SER A 131 -22.71 2.98 6.59
CA SER A 131 -22.05 1.91 5.85
C SER A 131 -20.56 1.80 6.17
N ALA A 132 -19.87 2.90 6.49
CA ALA A 132 -18.47 2.84 6.95
C ALA A 132 -18.33 2.13 8.31
N LEU A 133 -19.36 2.15 9.16
CA LEU A 133 -19.31 1.59 10.52
C LEU A 133 -19.83 0.16 10.64
N GLU A 134 -20.88 -0.21 9.91
CA GLU A 134 -21.65 -1.43 10.20
C GLU A 134 -21.46 -2.57 9.17
N ASP A 135 -20.96 -2.27 7.97
CA ASP A 135 -20.98 -3.21 6.83
C ASP A 135 -19.60 -3.80 6.45
N TRP A 136 -18.71 -4.04 7.41
CA TRP A 136 -17.34 -4.54 7.12
C TRP A 136 -16.98 -5.81 7.89
N GLU A 137 -16.53 -6.83 7.15
CA GLU A 137 -15.87 -8.01 7.70
C GLU A 137 -14.37 -7.96 7.38
N VAL A 138 -13.54 -7.89 8.43
CA VAL A 138 -12.08 -7.95 8.29
C VAL A 138 -11.63 -9.38 8.54
N VAL A 139 -11.15 -10.04 7.49
CA VAL A 139 -10.53 -11.37 7.60
C VAL A 139 -9.07 -11.19 7.99
N HIS A 140 -8.75 -11.44 9.25
CA HIS A 140 -7.38 -11.46 9.74
C HIS A 140 -6.76 -12.84 9.47
N ILE A 141 -5.67 -12.87 8.70
CA ILE A 141 -4.91 -14.08 8.42
C ILE A 141 -3.51 -13.90 8.99
N GLU A 142 -3.17 -14.72 9.97
CA GLU A 142 -1.85 -14.76 10.60
C GLU A 142 -1.06 -15.94 10.03
N ALA A 143 0.21 -15.70 9.72
CA ALA A 143 1.13 -16.73 9.25
C ALA A 143 2.22 -16.96 10.29
N ASN A 144 2.43 -18.23 10.65
CA ASN A 144 3.42 -18.62 11.65
C ASN A 144 4.88 -18.55 11.12
N ALA A 145 5.05 -18.31 9.82
CA ALA A 145 6.34 -18.17 9.17
C ALA A 145 6.26 -17.20 7.97
N PRO A 146 7.33 -16.44 7.68
CA PRO A 146 7.39 -15.50 6.54
C PRO A 146 7.04 -16.13 5.18
N GLU A 147 7.51 -17.35 4.95
CA GLU A 147 7.20 -18.16 3.75
C GLU A 147 5.70 -18.42 3.57
N HIS A 148 4.98 -18.68 4.66
CA HIS A 148 3.54 -18.93 4.61
C HIS A 148 2.77 -17.63 4.34
N ALA A 149 3.23 -16.49 4.87
CA ALA A 149 2.66 -15.18 4.56
C ALA A 149 2.77 -14.88 3.06
N SER A 150 3.96 -15.06 2.49
CA SER A 150 4.22 -14.89 1.06
C SER A 150 3.32 -15.76 0.18
N LEU A 151 3.12 -17.03 0.55
CA LEU A 151 2.22 -17.95 -0.15
C LEU A 151 0.77 -17.48 -0.08
N ILE A 152 0.29 -17.10 1.11
CA ILE A 152 -1.07 -16.59 1.32
C ILE A 152 -1.30 -15.35 0.45
N PHE A 153 -0.34 -14.41 0.41
CA PHE A 153 -0.43 -13.24 -0.45
C PHE A 153 -0.55 -13.58 -1.92
N ARG A 154 0.25 -14.53 -2.45
CA ARG A 154 0.12 -14.97 -3.84
C ARG A 154 -1.26 -15.57 -4.14
N VAL A 155 -1.72 -16.48 -3.29
CA VAL A 155 -3.00 -17.18 -3.52
C VAL A 155 -4.17 -16.21 -3.50
N LEU A 156 -4.15 -15.22 -2.59
CA LEU A 156 -5.17 -14.19 -2.50
C LEU A 156 -5.11 -13.23 -3.70
N ASN A 157 -3.92 -12.80 -4.11
CA ASN A 157 -3.75 -11.85 -5.22
C ASN A 157 -4.00 -12.48 -6.60
N ASN A 158 -3.77 -13.79 -6.76
CA ASN A 158 -4.07 -14.52 -8.00
C ASN A 158 -5.58 -14.54 -8.34
N ARG A 159 -6.46 -14.16 -7.41
CA ARG A 159 -7.90 -14.01 -7.66
C ARG A 159 -8.32 -12.55 -7.97
N GLY A 160 -7.39 -11.59 -7.87
CA GLY A 160 -7.58 -10.16 -8.14
C GLY A 160 -6.68 -9.65 -9.28
N LEU A 161 -6.14 -8.43 -9.15
CA LEU A 161 -5.10 -7.94 -10.06
C LEU A 161 -3.80 -8.72 -9.75
N PRO A 162 -3.23 -9.46 -10.71
CA PRO A 162 -2.05 -10.27 -10.45
C PRO A 162 -0.86 -9.37 -10.08
N VAL A 163 -0.22 -9.66 -8.94
CA VAL A 163 1.06 -9.04 -8.58
C VAL A 163 2.11 -9.53 -9.56
N SER A 164 2.94 -8.61 -10.08
CA SER A 164 3.99 -8.98 -11.02
C SER A 164 5.01 -9.92 -10.37
N ASP A 165 5.56 -10.81 -11.18
CA ASP A 165 6.59 -11.76 -10.76
C ASP A 165 7.84 -11.01 -10.23
N CYS A 166 8.17 -9.86 -10.84
CA CYS A 166 9.22 -8.95 -10.38
C CYS A 166 8.91 -8.30 -9.03
N ASP A 167 7.69 -7.79 -8.81
CA ASP A 167 7.30 -7.19 -7.53
C ASP A 167 7.36 -8.20 -6.40
N LEU A 168 7.07 -9.46 -6.71
CA LEU A 168 7.15 -10.51 -5.74
C LEU A 168 8.59 -10.85 -5.37
N LEU A 169 9.48 -11.07 -6.36
CA LEU A 169 10.90 -11.27 -6.07
C LEU A 169 11.46 -10.10 -5.26
N ARG A 170 11.07 -8.87 -5.57
CA ARG A 170 11.44 -7.69 -4.79
C ARG A 170 10.99 -7.84 -3.34
N ALA A 171 9.70 -8.11 -3.10
CA ALA A 171 9.16 -8.22 -1.75
C ALA A 171 9.90 -9.31 -0.94
N THR A 172 10.05 -10.50 -1.53
CA THR A 172 10.73 -11.63 -0.87
C THR A 172 12.20 -11.35 -0.62
N THR A 173 12.94 -10.82 -1.59
CA THR A 173 14.39 -10.56 -1.41
C THR A 173 14.64 -9.46 -0.38
N MET A 174 13.80 -8.42 -0.33
CA MET A 174 13.86 -7.42 0.73
C MET A 174 13.56 -8.07 2.09
N GLU A 175 12.45 -8.78 2.25
CA GLU A 175 12.08 -9.41 3.52
C GLU A 175 13.16 -10.36 4.06
N ARG A 176 13.78 -11.16 3.17
CA ARG A 176 14.75 -12.20 3.53
C ARG A 176 16.15 -11.67 3.82
N ALA A 177 16.55 -10.57 3.19
CA ALA A 177 17.90 -10.03 3.29
C ALA A 177 18.00 -8.80 4.20
N GLU A 178 16.95 -7.97 4.27
CA GLU A 178 17.00 -6.63 4.87
C GLU A 178 17.44 -6.66 6.34
N GLN A 179 16.98 -7.63 7.13
CA GLN A 179 17.36 -7.74 8.55
C GLN A 179 18.85 -8.08 8.78
N ARG A 180 19.58 -8.45 7.73
CA ARG A 180 20.94 -9.00 7.81
C ARG A 180 21.95 -8.21 6.97
N LEU A 181 21.47 -7.22 6.23
CA LEU A 181 22.27 -6.30 5.42
C LEU A 181 22.52 -5.00 6.19
N GLU A 182 23.70 -4.42 6.01
CA GLU A 182 24.00 -3.07 6.48
C GLU A 182 23.15 -2.03 5.73
N THR A 183 22.99 -0.83 6.29
CA THR A 183 22.16 0.23 5.67
C THR A 183 22.53 0.51 4.22
N ALA A 184 23.82 0.62 3.89
CA ALA A 184 24.25 0.84 2.51
C ALA A 184 23.88 -0.33 1.58
N GLU A 185 24.00 -1.57 2.06
CA GLU A 185 23.65 -2.77 1.27
C GLU A 185 22.13 -2.88 1.05
N ARG A 186 21.32 -2.44 2.03
CA ARG A 186 19.86 -2.33 1.91
C ARG A 186 19.46 -1.29 0.86
N ASP A 187 20.12 -0.13 0.87
CA ASP A 187 19.89 0.93 -0.11
C ASP A 187 20.26 0.47 -1.52
N GLU A 188 21.36 -0.28 -1.66
CA GLU A 188 21.75 -0.90 -2.92
C GLU A 188 20.72 -1.91 -3.43
N LEU A 189 20.20 -2.78 -2.55
CA LEU A 189 19.14 -3.73 -2.91
C LEU A 189 17.88 -3.01 -3.39
N ALA A 190 17.45 -1.98 -2.66
CA ALA A 190 16.29 -1.18 -2.99
C ALA A 190 16.48 -0.42 -4.32
N ALA A 191 17.67 0.14 -4.55
CA ALA A 191 18.01 0.82 -5.80
C ALA A 191 18.01 -0.14 -6.99
N ALA A 192 18.55 -1.35 -6.84
CA ALA A 192 18.55 -2.35 -7.90
C ALA A 192 17.13 -2.72 -8.35
N TRP A 193 16.22 -2.95 -7.40
CA TRP A 193 14.83 -3.23 -7.71
C TRP A 193 14.07 -2.04 -8.30
N LYS A 194 14.40 -0.81 -7.86
CA LYS A 194 13.85 0.41 -8.45
C LYS A 194 14.25 0.57 -9.92
N GLU A 195 15.50 0.25 -10.25
CA GLU A 195 15.97 0.24 -11.64
C GLU A 195 15.24 -0.83 -12.46
N ILE A 196 15.12 -2.06 -11.96
CA ILE A 196 14.37 -3.15 -12.63
C ILE A 196 12.91 -2.73 -12.91
N ALA A 197 12.24 -2.15 -11.91
CA ALA A 197 10.86 -1.68 -12.05
C ALA A 197 10.69 -0.53 -13.06
N SER A 198 11.76 0.22 -13.35
CA SER A 198 11.73 1.32 -14.33
C SER A 198 12.16 0.89 -15.75
N LEU A 199 12.44 -0.39 -15.97
CA LEU A 199 12.81 -0.89 -17.29
C LEU A 199 11.68 -0.82 -18.32
N SER A 200 10.45 -1.13 -17.91
CA SER A 200 9.32 -1.40 -18.81
C SER A 200 8.00 -1.29 -18.04
N GLU A 201 6.89 -1.11 -18.76
CA GLU A 201 5.55 -1.30 -18.19
C GLU A 201 5.29 -2.77 -17.81
N ASP A 202 5.95 -3.71 -18.49
CA ASP A 202 5.96 -5.15 -18.17
C ASP A 202 7.41 -5.63 -17.94
N PRO A 203 7.93 -5.56 -16.70
CA PRO A 203 9.26 -6.07 -16.35
C PRO A 203 9.31 -7.62 -16.31
N ASP A 204 8.18 -8.31 -16.19
CA ASP A 204 8.12 -9.77 -16.11
C ASP A 204 8.51 -10.43 -17.43
N ALA A 205 8.27 -9.76 -18.56
CA ALA A 205 8.77 -10.19 -19.87
C ALA A 205 10.30 -10.32 -19.88
N TYR A 206 11.01 -9.33 -19.35
CA TYR A 206 12.47 -9.34 -19.26
C TYR A 206 12.98 -10.34 -18.22
N LEU A 207 12.25 -10.54 -17.12
CA LEU A 207 12.58 -11.55 -16.12
C LEU A 207 12.57 -12.96 -16.73
N LYS A 208 11.55 -13.26 -17.56
CA LYS A 208 11.44 -14.54 -18.28
C LYS A 208 12.59 -14.75 -19.26
N LEU A 209 12.96 -13.71 -20.02
CA LEU A 209 14.08 -13.77 -20.96
C LEU A 209 15.41 -13.96 -20.21
N ALA A 210 15.66 -13.20 -19.14
CA ALA A 210 16.87 -13.32 -18.31
C ALA A 210 17.04 -14.73 -17.76
N TYR A 211 15.95 -15.32 -17.27
CA TYR A 211 15.95 -16.71 -16.82
C TYR A 211 16.30 -17.71 -17.93
N GLN A 212 15.70 -17.55 -19.11
CA GLN A 212 15.96 -18.44 -20.26
C GLN A 212 17.40 -18.32 -20.73
N ALA A 213 17.97 -17.12 -20.75
CA ALA A 213 19.37 -16.91 -21.13
C ALA A 213 20.35 -17.53 -20.13
N ARG A 214 20.09 -17.41 -18.83
CA ARG A 214 20.94 -17.99 -17.78
C ARG A 214 20.91 -19.51 -17.74
N THR A 215 19.72 -20.09 -17.90
CA THR A 215 19.50 -21.52 -17.60
C THR A 215 19.35 -22.38 -18.86
N GLY A 216 19.10 -21.77 -20.02
CA GLY A 216 18.73 -22.47 -21.25
C GLY A 216 17.36 -23.17 -21.19
N LYS A 217 16.61 -23.00 -20.11
CA LYS A 217 15.33 -23.68 -19.87
C LYS A 217 14.17 -22.73 -20.16
N ARG A 218 13.08 -23.28 -20.72
CA ARG A 218 11.82 -22.54 -20.83
C ARG A 218 11.25 -22.23 -19.45
N PHE A 219 10.72 -21.02 -19.32
CA PHE A 219 10.04 -20.58 -18.11
C PHE A 219 8.69 -21.31 -17.97
N ASN A 220 8.45 -21.99 -16.85
CA ASN A 220 7.18 -22.65 -16.55
C ASN A 220 6.40 -21.82 -15.51
N ALA A 221 5.17 -21.44 -15.84
CA ALA A 221 4.32 -20.59 -14.99
C ALA A 221 3.60 -21.37 -13.87
N ALA A 222 3.45 -22.69 -14.00
CA ALA A 222 2.78 -23.52 -12.99
C ALA A 222 3.78 -24.00 -11.93
N ARG A 223 4.09 -23.15 -10.94
CA ARG A 223 5.04 -23.44 -9.87
C ARG A 223 4.62 -22.84 -8.53
N THR A 224 5.07 -23.44 -7.44
CA THR A 224 4.88 -22.88 -6.09
C THR A 224 5.75 -21.62 -5.89
N SER A 225 5.40 -20.77 -4.91
CA SER A 225 6.16 -19.53 -4.60
C SER A 225 7.64 -19.80 -4.38
N THR A 226 7.93 -20.84 -3.60
CA THR A 226 9.29 -21.24 -3.22
C THR A 226 10.08 -21.76 -4.41
N GLU A 227 9.48 -22.57 -5.28
CA GLU A 227 10.12 -23.02 -6.53
C GLU A 227 10.40 -21.84 -7.48
N PHE A 228 9.49 -20.87 -7.53
CA PHE A 228 9.67 -19.68 -8.33
C PHE A 228 10.86 -18.85 -7.85
N GLU A 229 10.95 -18.62 -6.54
CA GLU A 229 12.03 -17.86 -5.89
C GLU A 229 13.37 -18.58 -6.06
N ALA A 230 13.42 -19.87 -5.73
CA ALA A 230 14.62 -20.71 -5.85
C ALA A 230 15.14 -20.84 -7.29
N MET A 231 14.26 -20.74 -8.29
CA MET A 231 14.66 -20.74 -9.69
C MET A 231 15.45 -19.48 -10.10
N HIS A 232 15.22 -18.35 -9.42
CA HIS A 232 15.94 -17.09 -9.70
C HIS A 232 17.09 -16.84 -8.72
N PHE A 233 16.94 -17.29 -7.48
CA PHE A 233 17.90 -17.08 -6.39
C PHE A 233 18.02 -18.36 -5.56
N GLU A 234 19.13 -19.07 -5.71
CA GLU A 234 19.39 -20.33 -4.98
C GLU A 234 19.42 -20.10 -3.46
N GLU A 235 19.79 -18.90 -3.05
CA GLU A 235 19.82 -18.47 -1.64
C GLU A 235 18.43 -18.55 -0.99
N LEU A 236 17.34 -18.49 -1.77
CA LEU A 236 15.96 -18.53 -1.26
C LEU A 236 15.40 -19.96 -1.08
N THR A 237 16.19 -21.00 -1.37
CA THR A 237 15.71 -22.40 -1.41
C THR A 237 15.27 -22.94 -0.04
N SER A 238 15.88 -22.51 1.06
CA SER A 238 15.60 -23.08 2.39
C SER A 238 14.33 -22.55 3.03
N GLY A 239 13.72 -21.48 2.50
CA GLY A 239 12.56 -20.85 3.14
C GLY A 239 12.85 -20.20 4.50
N GLU A 240 14.11 -20.13 4.93
CA GLU A 240 14.54 -19.53 6.21
C GLU A 240 15.09 -18.11 6.05
N LEU A 241 15.29 -17.39 7.15
CA LEU A 241 16.01 -16.11 7.12
C LEU A 241 17.47 -16.35 6.75
N LEU A 242 18.02 -15.48 5.91
CA LEU A 242 19.39 -15.65 5.40
C LEU A 242 20.43 -15.37 6.50
N GLY A 243 21.57 -16.06 6.43
CA GLY A 243 22.78 -15.60 7.10
C GLY A 243 23.31 -14.31 6.45
N ALA A 244 24.18 -13.55 7.13
CA ALA A 244 24.74 -12.32 6.55
C ALA A 244 25.47 -12.56 5.22
N GLU A 245 26.18 -13.68 5.09
CA GLU A 245 26.88 -14.06 3.85
C GLU A 245 25.89 -14.41 2.72
N ALA A 246 24.83 -15.18 3.03
CA ALA A 246 23.80 -15.51 2.06
C ALA A 246 22.97 -14.27 1.64
N ALA A 247 22.76 -13.31 2.54
CA ALA A 247 22.10 -12.05 2.23
C ALA A 247 22.93 -11.20 1.25
N ARG A 248 24.26 -11.15 1.43
CA ARG A 248 25.17 -10.49 0.48
C ARG A 248 25.25 -11.20 -0.86
N SER A 249 25.26 -12.54 -0.86
CA SER A 249 25.17 -13.34 -2.10
C SER A 249 23.88 -13.01 -2.84
N LEU A 250 22.75 -12.96 -2.14
CA LEU A 250 21.47 -12.60 -2.73
C LEU A 250 21.49 -11.19 -3.34
N LEU A 251 22.09 -10.20 -2.67
CA LEU A 251 22.28 -8.86 -3.22
C LEU A 251 23.06 -8.90 -4.54
N GLN A 252 24.17 -9.63 -4.59
CA GLN A 252 24.96 -9.79 -5.82
C GLN A 252 24.15 -10.48 -6.93
N SER A 253 23.37 -11.51 -6.59
CA SER A 253 22.48 -12.21 -7.52
C SER A 253 21.40 -11.29 -8.09
N VAL A 254 20.83 -10.39 -7.28
CA VAL A 254 19.87 -9.36 -7.73
C VAL A 254 20.55 -8.33 -8.64
N GLN A 255 21.76 -7.86 -8.31
CA GLN A 255 22.52 -6.95 -9.17
C GLN A 255 22.87 -7.58 -10.53
N SER A 256 23.23 -8.87 -10.52
CA SER A 256 23.46 -9.64 -11.73
C SER A 256 22.18 -9.73 -12.57
N LEU A 257 21.03 -10.04 -11.95
CA LEU A 257 19.74 -10.10 -12.64
C LEU A 257 19.40 -8.75 -13.30
N LYS A 258 19.61 -7.65 -12.57
CA LYS A 258 19.44 -6.29 -13.09
C LYS A 258 20.28 -6.07 -14.35
N ALA A 259 21.57 -6.43 -14.31
CA ALA A 259 22.48 -6.25 -15.44
C ALA A 259 21.99 -7.02 -16.69
N ASP A 260 21.52 -8.25 -16.51
CA ASP A 260 21.01 -9.05 -17.62
C ASP A 260 19.72 -8.46 -18.22
N MET A 261 18.79 -8.03 -17.37
CA MET A 261 17.55 -7.41 -17.84
C MET A 261 17.82 -6.08 -18.58
N LEU A 262 18.81 -5.31 -18.12
CA LEU A 262 19.27 -4.10 -18.81
C LEU A 262 19.89 -4.41 -20.18
N MET A 263 20.72 -5.46 -20.27
CA MET A 263 21.30 -5.88 -21.55
C MET A 263 20.21 -6.30 -22.54
N MET A 264 19.19 -7.02 -22.08
CA MET A 264 18.08 -7.47 -22.94
C MET A 264 17.21 -6.33 -23.45
N LYS A 265 17.05 -5.26 -22.68
CA LYS A 265 16.38 -4.04 -23.15
C LYS A 265 17.15 -3.30 -24.24
N ALA A 266 18.47 -3.48 -24.29
CA ALA A 266 19.33 -2.80 -25.26
C ALA A 266 19.44 -3.54 -26.62
N LEU A 267 18.88 -4.75 -26.73
CA LEU A 267 18.82 -5.57 -27.94
C LEU A 267 17.53 -5.30 -28.73
#